data_AF-R0IND2-F1
#
_entry.id   AF-R0IND2-F1
#
_cell.length_a   1.000
_cell.length_b   1.000
_cell.length_c   1.000
_cell.angle_alpha   90.00
_cell.angle_beta   90.00
_cell.angle_gamma   90.00
#
_symmetry.space_group_name_H-M   'P 1'
#
loop_
_entity.id
_entity.type
_entity.pdbx_description
1 polymer ?
#
loop_
_entity_poly.entity_id
_entity_poly.type
_entity_poly.pdbx_seq_one_letter_code
_entity_poly.pdbx_strand_id
1 'polypeptide(L)'
;METSLRYATNSRSLKILAKEKFPVNSKTRLQLHGELDTGAGVPSYLCAMIRHLFPKASTSLGVGLHYDKREKLRCLVRGKKKFPVVTDEFVTFNIKGRCDFDQDFVQVCLFRFTSVIYAS
;
A
#
# COMPACT_ATOMS: atom_id res chain seq x y z
N MET A 1 -0.06 -15.48 -0.12
CA MET A 1 -0.48 -14.93 1.19
C MET A 1 0.77 -14.62 2.00
N GLU A 2 0.90 -13.41 2.56
CA GLU A 2 2.00 -12.99 3.43
C GLU A 2 1.45 -12.84 4.85
N THR A 3 1.98 -13.58 5.83
CA THR A 3 1.60 -13.47 7.24
C THR A 3 2.82 -13.21 8.10
N SER A 4 2.72 -12.31 9.08
CA SER A 4 3.80 -12.06 10.03
C SER A 4 3.26 -11.92 11.45
N LEU A 5 4.01 -12.48 12.40
CA LEU A 5 3.73 -12.37 13.82
C LEU A 5 4.75 -11.40 14.43
N ARG A 6 4.27 -10.41 15.16
CA ARG A 6 5.12 -9.46 15.88
C ARG A 6 4.76 -9.50 17.35
N TYR A 7 5.71 -9.89 18.18
CA TYR A 7 5.59 -9.79 19.62
C TYR A 7 6.08 -8.40 20.05
N ALA A 8 5.19 -7.59 20.61
CA ALA A 8 5.57 -6.29 21.14
C ALA A 8 6.03 -6.47 22.59
N THR A 9 7.35 -6.42 22.79
CA THR A 9 7.99 -6.59 24.11
C THR A 9 7.42 -5.65 25.17
N ASN A 10 6.97 -4.46 24.76
CA ASN A 10 6.44 -3.43 25.66
C ASN A 10 4.96 -3.61 26.03
N SER A 11 4.13 -4.24 25.18
CA SER A 11 2.68 -4.36 25.41
C SER A 11 2.26 -5.76 25.85
N ARG A 12 3.19 -6.73 25.96
CA ARG A 12 2.92 -8.16 26.19
C ARG A 12 1.81 -8.71 25.28
N SER A 13 1.67 -8.13 24.09
CA SER A 13 0.61 -8.47 23.16
C SER A 13 1.21 -8.94 21.83
N LEU A 14 0.64 -10.01 21.30
CA LEU A 14 1.01 -10.56 20.01
C LEU A 14 0.17 -9.89 18.93
N LYS A 15 0.82 -9.36 17.91
CA LYS A 15 0.18 -8.79 16.73
C LYS A 15 0.31 -9.73 15.55
N ILE A 16 -0.83 -10.13 14.99
CA ILE A 16 -0.94 -10.97 13.81
C ILE A 16 -1.22 -10.05 12.62
N LEU A 17 -0.30 -9.98 11.66
CA LEU A 17 -0.49 -9.25 10.42
C LEU A 17 -0.68 -10.24 9.29
N ALA A 18 -1.72 -10.03 8.48
CA ALA A 18 -2.02 -10.81 7.31
C ALA A 18 -2.21 -9.88 6.12
N LYS A 19 -1.47 -10.14 5.04
CA LYS A 19 -1.54 -9.37 3.81
C LYS A 19 -1.73 -10.30 2.64
N GLU A 20 -2.73 -10.00 1.84
CA GLU A 20 -3.09 -10.81 0.70
C GLU A 20 -3.30 -9.95 -0.54
N LYS A 21 -2.93 -10.52 -1.69
CA LYS A 21 -3.01 -9.86 -2.98
C LYS A 21 -3.76 -10.79 -3.92
N PHE A 22 -5.00 -10.47 -4.22
CA PHE A 22 -5.84 -11.23 -5.13
C PHE A 22 -5.83 -10.58 -6.52
N PRO A 23 -5.48 -11.33 -7.58
CA PRO A 23 -5.69 -10.84 -8.94
C PRO A 23 -7.19 -10.85 -9.25
N VAL A 24 -7.78 -9.69 -9.51
CA VAL A 24 -9.17 -9.57 -9.97
C VAL A 24 -9.22 -9.73 -11.50
N ASN A 25 -8.23 -9.17 -12.18
CA ASN A 25 -8.00 -9.38 -13.60
C ASN A 25 -6.49 -9.24 -13.90
N SER A 26 -6.09 -9.38 -15.17
CA SER A 26 -4.68 -9.29 -15.58
C SER A 26 -4.00 -7.96 -15.23
N LYS A 27 -4.79 -6.89 -15.06
CA LYS A 27 -4.32 -5.52 -14.79
C LYS A 27 -4.68 -5.02 -13.39
N THR A 28 -5.56 -5.70 -12.67
CA THR A 28 -6.18 -5.22 -11.43
C THR A 28 -5.94 -6.21 -10.32
N ARG A 29 -5.37 -5.72 -9.22
CA ARG A 29 -5.04 -6.51 -8.03
C ARG A 29 -5.70 -5.88 -6.81
N LEU A 30 -6.48 -6.66 -6.10
CA LEU A 30 -7.00 -6.31 -4.78
C LEU A 30 -5.93 -6.65 -3.74
N GLN A 31 -5.62 -5.72 -2.84
CA GLN A 31 -4.71 -5.92 -1.72
C GLN A 31 -5.52 -5.76 -0.44
N LEU A 32 -5.59 -6.83 0.33
CA LEU A 32 -6.18 -6.82 1.66
C LEU A 32 -5.06 -6.89 2.69
N HIS A 33 -5.18 -6.12 3.76
CA HIS A 33 -4.23 -6.10 4.86
C HIS A 33 -5.00 -6.02 6.17
N GLY A 34 -4.82 -6.99 7.04
CA GLY A 34 -5.41 -7.02 8.37
C GLY A 34 -4.32 -7.13 9.43
N GLU A 35 -4.48 -6.41 10.53
CA GLU A 35 -3.72 -6.59 11.76
C GLU A 35 -4.69 -6.90 12.89
N LEU A 36 -4.41 -7.95 13.65
CA LEU A 36 -5.14 -8.33 14.85
C LEU A 36 -4.18 -8.27 16.04
N ASP A 37 -4.56 -7.53 17.07
CA ASP A 37 -3.78 -7.49 18.32
C ASP A 37 -4.49 -8.34 19.37
N THR A 38 -3.80 -9.42 19.75
CA THR A 38 -4.30 -10.43 20.70
C THR A 38 -4.47 -9.89 22.11
N GLY A 39 -3.79 -8.79 22.49
CA GLY A 39 -3.93 -8.22 23.82
C GLY A 39 -5.31 -7.62 24.08
N ALA A 40 -5.92 -7.04 23.04
CA ALA A 40 -7.27 -6.47 23.11
C ALA A 40 -8.35 -7.41 22.53
N GLY A 41 -7.96 -8.49 21.84
CA GLY A 41 -8.89 -9.37 21.13
C GLY A 41 -9.62 -8.73 19.94
N VAL A 42 -9.22 -7.53 19.52
CA VAL A 42 -9.91 -6.72 18.50
C VAL A 42 -8.96 -6.42 17.33
N PRO A 43 -9.44 -6.46 16.07
CA PRO A 43 -8.65 -6.07 14.90
C PRO A 43 -8.12 -4.66 15.07
N SER A 44 -6.80 -4.51 14.94
CA SER A 44 -6.10 -3.23 15.06
C SER A 44 -6.20 -2.37 13.84
N TYR A 45 -6.15 -3.00 12.67
CA TYR A 45 -6.04 -2.31 11.41
C TYR A 45 -6.62 -3.19 10.30
N LEU A 46 -7.39 -2.59 9.41
CA LEU A 46 -7.87 -3.25 8.21
C LEU A 46 -7.71 -2.29 7.02
N CYS A 47 -7.18 -2.79 5.92
CA CYS A 47 -6.99 -2.02 4.69
C CYS A 47 -7.38 -2.86 3.50
N ALA A 48 -8.20 -2.26 2.64
CA ALA A 48 -8.56 -2.82 1.35
C ALA A 48 -8.16 -1.82 0.25
N MET A 49 -7.38 -2.27 -0.72
CA MET A 49 -6.89 -1.42 -1.80
C MET A 49 -7.00 -2.12 -3.14
N ILE A 50 -7.70 -1.49 -4.08
CA ILE A 50 -7.72 -1.91 -5.47
C ILE A 50 -6.58 -1.18 -6.18
N ARG A 51 -5.72 -1.93 -6.88
CA ARG A 51 -4.68 -1.37 -7.75
C ARG A 51 -4.91 -1.77 -9.18
N HIS A 52 -4.97 -0.78 -10.05
CA HIS A 52 -4.97 -0.96 -11.49
C HIS A 52 -3.61 -0.60 -12.07
N LEU A 53 -3.10 -1.50 -12.92
CA LEU A 53 -1.85 -1.37 -13.67
C LEU A 53 -2.22 -0.99 -15.09
N PHE A 54 -1.60 0.06 -15.61
CA PHE A 54 -1.69 0.50 -17.00
C PHE A 54 -0.36 0.17 -17.69
N PRO A 55 -0.23 -1.02 -18.33
CA PRO A 55 1.04 -1.49 -18.85
C PRO A 55 1.57 -0.57 -19.96
N LYS A 56 0.67 -0.14 -20.87
CA LYS A 56 1.01 0.76 -21.99
C LYS A 56 1.60 2.10 -21.51
N ALA A 57 1.17 2.58 -20.35
CA ALA A 57 1.63 3.83 -19.79
C ALA A 57 2.73 3.64 -18.72
N SER A 58 3.14 2.41 -18.40
CA SER A 58 4.02 2.14 -17.26
C SER A 58 3.57 2.81 -15.94
N THR A 59 2.26 2.95 -15.77
CA THR A 59 1.62 3.60 -14.63
C THR A 59 0.87 2.56 -13.79
N SER A 60 0.80 2.76 -12.49
CA SER A 60 -0.16 2.06 -11.64
C SER A 60 -0.88 3.07 -10.76
N LEU A 61 -2.20 2.94 -10.67
CA LEU A 61 -3.04 3.70 -9.77
C LEU A 61 -3.66 2.75 -8.76
N GLY A 62 -3.73 3.15 -7.51
CA GLY A 62 -4.38 2.41 -6.45
C GLY A 62 -5.28 3.32 -5.64
N VAL A 63 -6.46 2.83 -5.30
CA VAL A 63 -7.38 3.49 -4.38
C VAL A 63 -7.79 2.46 -3.34
N GLY A 64 -7.79 2.86 -2.08
CA GLY A 64 -8.13 1.97 -0.98
C GLY A 64 -8.69 2.71 0.21
N LEU A 65 -9.25 1.94 1.13
CA LEU A 65 -9.77 2.39 2.40
C LEU A 65 -8.99 1.72 3.52
N HIS A 66 -8.63 2.51 4.52
CA HIS A 66 -8.00 2.06 5.74
C HIS A 66 -8.95 2.32 6.89
N TYR A 67 -9.13 1.32 7.73
CA TYR A 67 -9.84 1.39 8.99
C TYR A 67 -8.83 1.15 10.11
N ASP A 68 -8.73 2.10 11.03
CA ASP A 68 -7.87 2.03 12.19
C ASP A 68 -8.72 1.85 13.46
N LYS A 69 -8.13 1.29 14.52
CA LYS A 69 -8.76 1.03 15.82
C LYS A 69 -9.45 2.23 16.47
N ARG A 70 -9.14 3.44 16.02
CA ARG A 70 -9.75 4.70 16.47
C ARG A 70 -10.98 5.11 15.65
N GLU A 71 -11.56 4.17 14.89
CA GLU A 71 -12.69 4.36 13.97
C GLU A 71 -12.46 5.40 12.85
N LYS A 72 -11.21 5.82 12.66
CA LYS A 72 -10.84 6.74 11.59
C LYS A 72 -10.76 6.00 10.26
N LEU A 73 -11.78 6.21 9.43
CA LEU A 73 -11.77 5.78 8.04
C LEU A 73 -10.93 6.73 7.20
N ARG A 74 -9.91 6.20 6.55
CA ARG A 74 -9.01 6.98 5.67
C ARG A 74 -9.06 6.47 4.25
N CYS A 75 -9.19 7.38 3.30
CA CYS A 75 -9.05 7.06 1.89
C CYS A 75 -7.58 7.20 1.48
N LEU A 76 -7.04 6.17 0.84
CA LEU A 76 -5.68 6.13 0.35
C LEU A 76 -5.66 6.07 -1.18
N VAL A 77 -5.08 7.09 -1.79
CA VAL A 77 -4.75 7.11 -3.22
C VAL A 77 -3.24 6.91 -3.39
N ARG A 78 -2.85 5.96 -4.24
CA ARG A 78 -1.45 5.66 -4.55
C ARG A 78 -1.21 5.68 -6.05
N GLY A 79 -0.36 6.60 -6.50
CA GLY A 79 0.12 6.67 -7.88
C GLY A 79 1.55 6.14 -7.97
N LYS A 80 1.86 5.42 -9.04
CA LYS A 80 3.24 5.17 -9.47
C LYS A 80 3.33 5.32 -10.97
N LYS A 81 4.36 6.02 -11.44
CA LYS A 81 4.69 6.16 -12.86
C LYS A 81 6.15 5.79 -13.05
N LYS A 82 6.44 4.97 -14.06
CA LYS A 82 7.81 4.72 -14.50
C LYS A 82 8.06 5.48 -15.80
N PHE A 83 9.24 6.08 -15.90
CA PHE A 83 9.77 6.67 -17.12
C PHE A 83 11.04 5.91 -17.51
N PRO A 84 11.12 5.41 -18.75
CA PRO A 84 12.38 4.92 -19.28
C PRO A 84 13.32 6.12 -19.49
N VAL A 85 14.57 6.01 -19.05
CA VAL A 85 15.59 7.01 -19.38
C VAL A 85 16.24 6.57 -20.69
N VAL A 86 16.14 7.42 -21.71
CA VAL A 86 16.60 7.14 -23.07
C VAL A 86 18.13 7.21 -23.09
N THR A 87 18.77 6.06 -22.87
CA THR A 87 20.15 5.74 -23.32
C THR A 87 20.52 4.28 -23.00
N ASP A 88 19.95 3.70 -21.95
CA ASP A 88 20.10 2.28 -21.60
C ASP A 88 18.78 1.77 -21.02
N GLU A 89 18.22 0.68 -21.55
CA GLU A 89 16.97 0.04 -21.06
C GLU A 89 17.03 -0.36 -19.58
N PHE A 90 18.21 -0.27 -18.97
CA PHE A 90 18.52 -0.65 -17.60
C PHE A 90 18.19 0.44 -16.56
N VAL A 91 17.95 1.69 -16.97
CA VAL A 91 17.68 2.80 -16.04
C VAL A 91 16.23 3.27 -16.11
N THR A 92 15.49 3.00 -15.04
CA THR A 92 14.10 3.48 -14.89
C THR A 92 13.96 4.52 -13.80
N PHE A 93 13.35 5.66 -14.15
CA PHE A 93 12.96 6.68 -13.18
C PHE A 93 11.55 6.38 -12.66
N ASN A 94 11.40 6.24 -11.34
CA ASN A 94 10.14 5.85 -10.73
C ASN A 94 9.62 6.98 -9.84
N ILE A 95 8.51 7.60 -10.24
CA ILE A 95 7.76 8.54 -9.40
C ILE A 95 6.69 7.78 -8.64
N LYS A 96 6.64 7.93 -7.32
CA LYS A 96 5.59 7.35 -6.46
C LYS A 96 4.92 8.47 -5.67
N GLY A 97 3.61 8.59 -5.80
CA GLY A 97 2.79 9.48 -5.00
C GLY A 97 1.88 8.67 -4.08
N ARG A 98 1.67 9.17 -2.87
CA ARG A 98 0.70 8.65 -1.91
C ARG A 98 -0.08 9.84 -1.36
N CYS A 99 -1.40 9.78 -1.35
CA CYS A 99 -2.22 10.76 -0.67
C CYS A 99 -3.20 10.03 0.23
N ASP A 100 -3.20 10.39 1.51
CA ASP A 100 -4.12 9.90 2.52
C ASP A 100 -5.10 11.04 2.84
N PHE A 101 -6.39 10.74 2.78
CA PHE A 101 -7.48 11.63 3.20
C PHE A 101 -8.09 11.06 4.47
N ASP A 102 -8.18 11.88 5.53
CA ASP A 102 -8.95 11.52 6.73
C ASP A 102 -10.45 11.77 6.52
N GLN A 103 -11.26 11.34 7.48
CA GLN A 103 -12.72 11.52 7.45
C GLN A 103 -13.16 13.00 7.33
N ASP A 104 -12.33 13.91 7.84
CA ASP A 104 -12.52 15.37 7.75
C ASP A 104 -12.01 15.96 6.42
N PHE A 105 -11.71 15.12 5.41
CA PHE A 105 -11.09 15.48 4.13
C PHE A 105 -9.74 16.21 4.25
N VAL A 106 -9.13 16.19 5.44
CA VAL A 106 -7.77 16.69 5.63
C VAL A 106 -6.80 15.80 4.85
N GLN A 107 -6.05 16.41 3.95
CA GLN A 107 -5.21 15.74 2.98
C GLN A 107 -3.74 15.77 3.42
N VAL A 108 -3.12 14.59 3.44
CA VAL A 108 -1.66 14.46 3.55
C VAL A 108 -1.15 13.77 2.30
N CYS A 109 -0.43 14.50 1.46
CA CYS A 109 0.24 13.94 0.29
C CYS A 109 1.74 13.81 0.54
N LEU A 110 2.24 12.60 0.30
CA LEU A 110 3.65 12.28 0.29
C LEU A 110 4.06 11.89 -1.14
N PHE A 111 4.90 12.71 -1.76
CA PHE A 111 5.54 12.38 -3.02
C PHE A 111 6.95 11.89 -2.76
N ARG A 112 7.28 10.72 -3.31
CA ARG A 112 8.62 10.14 -3.22
C ARG A 112 9.15 9.91 -4.63
N PHE A 113 10.22 10.63 -4.93
CA PHE A 113 11.04 10.40 -6.11
C PHE A 113 12.06 9.32 -5.78
N THR A 114 12.14 8.30 -6.61
CA THR A 114 13.20 7.28 -6.50
C THR A 114 13.82 7.14 -7.87
N SER A 115 15.01 7.72 -8.01
CA SER A 115 15.93 7.38 -9.10
C SER A 115 16.59 6.04 -8.74
N VAL A 116 16.86 5.23 -9.77
CA VAL A 116 17.59 3.95 -9.71
C VAL A 116 16.76 2.74 -9.29
N ILE A 117 16.41 1.92 -10.28
CA ILE A 117 16.24 0.48 -10.16
C ILE A 117 17.08 -0.11 -11.29
N TYR A 118 18.21 -0.74 -10.96
CA TYR A 118 18.89 -1.65 -11.88
C TYR A 118 17.97 -2.85 -12.09
N ALA A 119 17.53 -3.06 -13.32
CA ALA A 119 16.89 -4.32 -13.71
C ALA A 119 18.00 -5.30 -14.11
N SER A 120 18.25 -6.28 -13.25
CA SER A 120 18.95 -7.54 -13.58
C SER A 120 17.94 -8.54 -14.10
#